data_AF-A0A4Q0J1A9-F1
#
_entry.id   AF-A0A4Q0J1A9-F1
#
_cell.length_a   1.000
_cell.length_b   1.000
_cell.length_c   1.000
_cell.angle_alpha   90.00
_cell.angle_beta   90.00
_cell.angle_gamma   90.00
#
_symmetry.space_group_name_H-M   'P 1'
#
loop_
_entity.id
_entity.type
_entity.pdbx_description
1 polymer ?
#
loop_
_entity_poly.entity_id
_entity_poly.type
_entity_poly.pdbx_seq_one_letter_code
_entity_poly.pdbx_strand_id
1 'polypeptide(L)'
;MTEAQKMAIIESGKNYFRTSIIPNHIKNLQKLKLKDFDINPFLINYLAAFLCGDTTPESMAKALVYPRILGTSVNTSFGQNIQIFISQLAQVAGCASGIDGVDIEFIDAIDGRKKYCQCKAGPQTINKDDVDTILGHFKRLIGKARLDRIPLQLDDMIVGVLYGERISANYKTISLASFKIC
;
A
#
# COMPACT_ATOMS: atom_id res chain seq x y z
N MET A 1 -20.12 -2.23 12.55
CA MET A 1 -19.95 -2.90 11.25
C MET A 1 -20.70 -4.22 11.28
N THR A 2 -21.54 -4.48 10.29
CA THR A 2 -22.36 -5.70 10.23
C THR A 2 -21.55 -6.89 9.71
N GLU A 3 -22.00 -8.12 9.96
CA GLU A 3 -21.36 -9.32 9.40
C GLU A 3 -21.39 -9.34 7.87
N ALA A 4 -22.46 -8.81 7.26
CA ALA A 4 -22.54 -8.65 5.81
C ALA A 4 -21.44 -7.72 5.27
N GLN A 5 -21.16 -6.61 5.96
CA GLN A 5 -20.07 -5.70 5.58
C GLN A 5 -18.70 -6.36 5.72
N LYS A 6 -18.46 -7.12 6.79
CA LYS A 6 -17.21 -7.90 6.97
C LYS A 6 -16.98 -8.87 5.81
N MET A 7 -18.01 -9.62 5.44
CA MET A 7 -17.94 -10.57 4.32
C MET A 7 -17.73 -9.86 2.97
N ALA A 8 -18.38 -8.70 2.77
CA ALA A 8 -18.19 -7.91 1.56
C ALA A 8 -16.75 -7.39 1.43
N ILE A 9 -16.12 -6.96 2.53
CA ILE A 9 -14.71 -6.55 2.57
C ILE A 9 -13.80 -7.72 2.18
N ILE A 10 -14.03 -8.90 2.76
CA ILE A 10 -13.23 -10.10 2.47
C ILE A 10 -13.35 -10.50 1.00
N GLU A 11 -14.57 -10.53 0.45
CA GLU A 11 -14.78 -10.92 -0.95
C GLU A 11 -14.23 -9.88 -1.93
N SER A 12 -14.36 -8.58 -1.61
CA SER A 12 -13.73 -7.51 -2.38
C SER A 12 -12.21 -7.67 -2.43
N GLY A 13 -11.58 -7.98 -1.28
CA GLY A 13 -10.17 -8.35 -1.19
C GLY A 13 -9.78 -9.49 -2.11
N LYS A 14 -10.48 -10.62 -2.03
CA LYS A 14 -10.21 -11.77 -2.89
C LYS A 14 -10.38 -11.42 -4.37
N ASN A 15 -11.44 -10.71 -4.72
CA ASN A 15 -11.73 -10.33 -6.10
C ASN A 15 -10.62 -9.42 -6.66
N TYR A 16 -10.14 -8.48 -5.86
CA TYR A 16 -9.02 -7.61 -6.23
C TYR A 16 -7.74 -8.40 -6.55
N PHE A 17 -7.38 -9.40 -5.75
CA PHE A 17 -6.23 -10.26 -6.07
C PHE A 17 -6.44 -11.03 -7.39
N ARG A 18 -7.63 -11.61 -7.57
CA ARG A 18 -7.98 -12.43 -8.74
C ARG A 18 -8.02 -11.63 -10.04
N THR A 19 -8.50 -10.39 -9.99
CA THR A 19 -8.78 -9.58 -11.19
C THR A 19 -7.70 -8.56 -11.50
N SER A 20 -6.98 -8.07 -10.48
CA SER A 20 -6.03 -6.96 -10.64
C SER A 20 -4.59 -7.40 -10.43
N ILE A 21 -4.26 -7.97 -9.25
CA ILE A 21 -2.86 -8.29 -8.92
C ILE A 21 -2.32 -9.44 -9.76
N ILE A 22 -3.00 -10.59 -9.74
CA ILE A 22 -2.51 -11.82 -10.40
C ILE A 22 -2.39 -11.63 -11.92
N PRO A 23 -3.43 -11.13 -12.64
CA PRO A 23 -3.35 -11.00 -14.09
C PRO A 23 -2.29 -9.98 -14.54
N ASN A 24 -2.14 -8.86 -13.83
CA ASN A 24 -1.12 -7.87 -14.16
C ASN A 24 0.30 -8.41 -13.92
N HIS A 25 0.52 -9.17 -12.84
CA HIS A 25 1.80 -9.82 -12.59
C HIS A 25 2.14 -10.81 -13.71
N ILE A 26 1.19 -11.70 -14.08
CA ILE A 26 1.37 -12.64 -15.19
C ILE A 26 1.66 -11.91 -16.51
N LYS A 27 0.90 -10.86 -16.84
CA LYS A 27 1.10 -10.07 -18.06
C LYS A 27 2.48 -9.42 -18.12
N ASN A 28 3.01 -8.98 -16.98
CA ASN A 28 4.35 -8.40 -16.92
C ASN A 28 5.44 -9.46 -17.04
N LEU A 29 5.24 -10.65 -16.47
CA LEU A 29 6.16 -11.78 -16.64
C LEU A 29 6.21 -12.27 -18.09
N GLN A 30 5.07 -12.33 -18.79
CA GLN A 30 5.00 -12.73 -20.20
C GLN A 30 5.72 -11.78 -21.16
N LYS A 31 5.95 -10.53 -20.75
CA LYS A 31 6.68 -9.54 -21.56
C LYS A 31 8.19 -9.64 -21.43
N LEU A 32 8.69 -10.38 -20.44
CA LEU A 32 10.12 -10.46 -20.16
C LEU A 32 10.87 -11.07 -21.34
N LYS A 33 11.98 -10.41 -21.69
CA LYS A 33 12.95 -10.83 -22.69
C LYS A 33 14.32 -10.95 -22.02
N LEU A 34 15.25 -11.65 -22.66
CA LEU A 34 16.61 -11.82 -22.11
C LEU A 34 17.30 -10.48 -21.75
N LYS A 35 17.05 -9.44 -22.56
CA LYS A 35 17.56 -8.08 -22.31
C LYS A 35 17.04 -7.40 -21.04
N ASP A 36 15.96 -7.92 -20.46
CA ASP A 36 15.35 -7.37 -19.24
C ASP A 36 16.02 -7.95 -17.98
N PHE A 37 16.98 -8.87 -18.14
CA PHE A 37 17.79 -9.45 -17.06
C PHE A 37 19.20 -8.85 -17.11
N ASP A 38 19.63 -8.30 -15.97
CA ASP A 38 21.01 -7.88 -15.75
C ASP A 38 21.81 -9.10 -15.25
N ILE A 39 22.47 -9.79 -16.18
CA ILE A 39 23.11 -11.09 -15.91
C ILE A 39 24.59 -10.85 -15.62
N ASN A 40 25.03 -11.20 -14.40
CA ASN A 40 26.45 -11.34 -14.12
C ASN A 40 26.94 -12.72 -14.62
N PRO A 41 27.78 -12.78 -15.68
CA PRO A 41 28.20 -14.04 -16.29
C PRO A 41 29.07 -14.90 -15.37
N PHE A 42 29.71 -14.31 -14.35
CA PHE A 42 30.52 -15.05 -13.38
C PHE A 42 29.67 -15.69 -12.28
N LEU A 43 28.46 -15.17 -12.02
CA LEU A 43 27.61 -15.64 -10.92
C LEU A 43 26.50 -16.58 -11.37
N ILE A 44 26.10 -16.56 -12.65
CA ILE A 44 24.93 -17.32 -13.12
C ILE A 44 25.07 -18.84 -12.88
N ASN A 45 26.24 -19.41 -13.14
CA ASN A 45 26.50 -20.84 -12.89
C ASN A 45 26.44 -21.17 -11.40
N TYR A 46 26.98 -20.29 -10.55
CA TYR A 46 26.92 -20.45 -9.10
C TYR A 46 25.47 -20.39 -8.59
N LEU A 47 24.69 -19.40 -9.04
CA LEU A 47 23.29 -19.25 -8.64
C LEU A 47 22.44 -20.45 -9.09
N ALA A 48 22.68 -20.98 -10.28
CA ALA A 48 22.01 -22.18 -10.79
C ALA A 48 22.34 -23.41 -9.95
N ALA A 49 23.64 -23.65 -9.69
CA ALA A 49 24.08 -24.77 -8.86
C ALA A 49 23.58 -24.65 -7.42
N PHE A 50 23.53 -23.43 -6.87
CA PHE A 50 22.99 -23.18 -5.53
C PHE A 50 21.48 -23.45 -5.46
N LEU A 51 20.71 -23.05 -6.48
CA LEU A 51 19.26 -23.20 -6.50
C LEU A 51 18.80 -24.63 -6.83
N CYS A 52 19.44 -25.28 -7.79
CA CYS A 52 18.98 -26.54 -8.39
C CYS A 52 19.95 -27.71 -8.23
N GLY A 53 21.19 -27.47 -7.79
CA GLY A 53 22.23 -28.51 -7.68
C GLY A 53 22.99 -28.78 -8.98
N ASP A 54 22.65 -28.09 -10.09
CA ASP A 54 23.31 -28.23 -11.39
C ASP A 54 23.37 -26.91 -12.16
N THR A 55 24.08 -26.93 -13.30
CA THR A 55 24.25 -25.78 -14.20
C THR A 55 23.62 -26.04 -15.57
N THR A 56 22.54 -26.82 -15.62
CA THR A 56 21.81 -27.03 -16.88
C THR A 56 21.21 -25.70 -17.38
N PRO A 57 20.95 -25.56 -18.69
CA PRO A 57 20.29 -24.36 -19.23
C PRO A 57 18.97 -24.03 -18.52
N GLU A 58 18.21 -25.05 -18.10
CA GLU A 58 16.98 -24.85 -17.33
C GLU A 58 17.25 -24.28 -15.93
N SER A 59 18.23 -24.81 -15.20
CA SER A 59 18.61 -24.31 -13.87
C SER A 59 19.14 -22.87 -13.92
N MET A 60 19.93 -22.54 -14.95
CA MET A 60 20.34 -21.16 -15.21
C MET A 60 19.14 -20.25 -15.51
N ALA A 61 18.17 -20.71 -16.30
CA ALA A 61 16.95 -19.95 -16.55
C ALA A 61 16.12 -19.75 -15.26
N LYS A 62 15.98 -20.77 -14.41
CA LYS A 62 15.31 -20.67 -13.10
C LYS A 62 15.99 -19.64 -12.19
N ALA A 63 17.32 -19.67 -12.13
CA ALA A 63 18.11 -18.72 -11.35
C ALA A 63 17.91 -17.24 -11.78
N LEU A 64 17.59 -16.99 -13.05
CA LEU A 64 17.27 -15.64 -13.56
C LEU A 64 15.80 -15.26 -13.35
N VAL A 65 14.89 -16.19 -13.62
CA VAL A 65 13.45 -15.91 -13.68
C VAL A 65 12.83 -15.88 -12.28
N TYR A 66 13.22 -16.78 -11.37
CA TYR A 66 12.60 -16.87 -10.04
C TYR A 66 12.78 -15.61 -9.20
N PRO A 67 13.96 -14.96 -9.14
CA PRO A 67 14.09 -13.68 -8.46
C PRO A 67 13.16 -12.60 -9.02
N ARG A 68 12.82 -12.65 -10.31
CA ARG A 68 11.87 -11.71 -10.91
C ARG A 68 10.41 -12.05 -10.59
N ILE A 69 10.06 -13.33 -10.51
CA ILE A 69 8.71 -13.79 -10.13
C ILE A 69 8.43 -13.53 -8.64
N LEU A 70 9.40 -13.84 -7.79
CA LEU A 70 9.28 -13.84 -6.33
C LEU A 70 9.77 -12.53 -5.69
N GLY A 71 10.47 -11.70 -6.45
CA GLY A 71 11.08 -10.48 -5.96
C GLY A 71 10.15 -9.26 -5.96
N THR A 72 10.79 -8.09 -5.98
CA THR A 72 10.21 -6.79 -5.64
C THR A 72 9.08 -6.31 -6.57
N SER A 73 8.89 -6.89 -7.76
CA SER A 73 7.82 -6.47 -8.68
C SER A 73 6.42 -6.70 -8.10
N VAL A 74 6.28 -7.70 -7.23
CA VAL A 74 5.04 -7.93 -6.48
C VAL A 74 4.83 -6.81 -5.47
N ASN A 75 5.86 -6.44 -4.69
CA ASN A 75 5.75 -5.37 -3.68
C ASN A 75 5.46 -4.00 -4.29
N THR A 76 6.10 -3.65 -5.42
CA THR A 76 5.85 -2.37 -6.11
C THR A 76 4.44 -2.32 -6.72
N SER A 77 4.04 -3.40 -7.40
CA SER A 77 2.69 -3.50 -7.98
C SER A 77 1.63 -3.52 -6.87
N PHE A 78 1.91 -4.17 -5.75
CA PHE A 78 1.04 -4.19 -4.59
C PHE A 78 0.90 -2.77 -4.02
N GLY A 79 2.01 -2.04 -3.79
CA GLY A 79 1.96 -0.68 -3.24
C GLY A 79 1.15 0.33 -4.06
N GLN A 80 1.27 0.31 -5.39
CA GLN A 80 0.46 1.19 -6.25
C GLN A 80 -1.01 0.78 -6.28
N ASN A 81 -1.27 -0.52 -6.38
CA ASN A 81 -2.64 -1.00 -6.45
C ASN A 81 -3.32 -0.98 -5.07
N ILE A 82 -2.60 -0.87 -3.95
CA ILE A 82 -3.22 -0.91 -2.61
C ILE A 82 -4.06 0.34 -2.35
N GLN A 83 -3.71 1.47 -2.95
CA GLN A 83 -4.51 2.68 -2.83
C GLN A 83 -5.85 2.51 -3.54
N ILE A 84 -5.85 1.90 -4.73
CA ILE A 84 -7.07 1.52 -5.45
C ILE A 84 -7.90 0.55 -4.59
N PHE A 85 -7.23 -0.40 -3.94
CA PHE A 85 -7.87 -1.35 -3.04
C PHE A 85 -8.52 -0.68 -1.83
N ILE A 86 -7.85 0.27 -1.19
CA ILE A 86 -8.40 1.07 -0.09
C ILE A 86 -9.65 1.80 -0.55
N SER A 87 -9.59 2.49 -1.70
CA SER A 87 -10.75 3.23 -2.22
C SER A 87 -11.94 2.29 -2.48
N GLN A 88 -11.70 1.11 -3.06
CA GLN A 88 -12.74 0.11 -3.31
C GLN A 88 -13.32 -0.44 -2.00
N LEU A 89 -12.48 -0.78 -1.02
CA LEU A 89 -12.93 -1.23 0.29
C LEU A 89 -13.73 -0.16 1.03
N ALA A 90 -13.27 1.09 0.98
CA ALA A 90 -13.92 2.21 1.63
C ALA A 90 -15.31 2.45 1.01
N GLN A 91 -15.45 2.32 -0.32
CA GLN A 91 -16.76 2.38 -0.98
C GLN A 91 -17.69 1.24 -0.52
N VAL A 92 -17.19 0.01 -0.46
CA VAL A 92 -17.97 -1.16 -0.01
C VAL A 92 -18.37 -1.06 1.47
N ALA A 93 -17.50 -0.48 2.30
CA ALA A 93 -17.76 -0.25 3.72
C ALA A 93 -18.64 0.98 3.99
N GLY A 94 -18.89 1.84 2.99
CA GLY A 94 -19.59 3.12 3.17
C GLY A 94 -18.74 4.17 3.89
N CYS A 95 -17.41 4.01 3.86
CA CYS A 95 -16.43 4.85 4.54
C CYS A 95 -15.57 5.67 3.57
N ALA A 96 -15.84 5.64 2.26
CA ALA A 96 -15.10 6.43 1.29
C ALA A 96 -15.30 7.93 1.55
N SER A 97 -14.21 8.70 1.59
CA SER A 97 -14.27 10.15 1.74
C SER A 97 -14.53 10.84 0.40
N GLY A 98 -15.33 11.90 0.42
CA GLY A 98 -15.44 12.84 -0.69
C GLY A 98 -14.50 14.04 -0.56
N ILE A 99 -13.62 14.05 0.44
CA ILE A 99 -12.74 15.16 0.76
C ILE A 99 -11.36 14.91 0.14
N ASP A 100 -10.88 15.90 -0.60
CA ASP A 100 -9.57 15.85 -1.22
C ASP A 100 -8.46 15.64 -0.17
N GLY A 101 -7.68 14.58 -0.35
CA GLY A 101 -6.59 14.20 0.55
C GLY A 101 -6.96 13.27 1.71
N VAL A 102 -8.22 12.86 1.84
CA VAL A 102 -8.68 11.84 2.80
C VAL A 102 -9.12 10.60 2.03
N ASP A 103 -8.65 9.43 2.43
CA ASP A 103 -9.02 8.18 1.77
C ASP A 103 -10.26 7.55 2.42
N ILE A 104 -10.34 7.58 3.76
CA ILE A 104 -11.40 6.94 4.54
C ILE A 104 -11.92 7.88 5.64
N GLU A 105 -13.24 7.94 5.78
CA GLU A 105 -13.95 8.53 6.92
C GLU A 105 -14.68 7.43 7.70
N PHE A 106 -14.47 7.35 9.00
CA PHE A 106 -15.15 6.35 9.85
C PHE A 106 -15.44 6.89 11.24
N ILE A 107 -16.39 6.26 11.93
CA ILE A 107 -16.61 6.50 13.36
C ILE A 107 -15.71 5.56 14.15
N ASP A 108 -14.83 6.11 14.96
CA ASP A 108 -13.93 5.32 15.80
C ASP A 108 -14.74 4.52 16.82
N ALA A 109 -14.45 3.22 16.93
CA ALA A 109 -15.18 2.33 17.81
C ALA A 109 -14.83 2.53 19.30
N ILE A 110 -13.72 3.21 19.61
CA ILE A 110 -13.24 3.45 20.97
C ILE A 110 -13.84 4.75 21.52
N ASP A 111 -13.75 5.84 20.76
CA ASP A 111 -14.16 7.17 21.23
C ASP A 111 -15.43 7.73 20.59
N GLY A 112 -15.99 7.06 19.57
CA GLY A 112 -17.24 7.44 18.91
C GLY A 112 -17.13 8.70 18.04
N ARG A 113 -15.93 9.26 17.84
CA ARG A 113 -15.72 10.44 17.00
C ARG A 113 -15.49 10.06 15.55
N LYS A 114 -15.83 11.00 14.66
CA LYS A 114 -15.55 10.85 13.23
C LYS A 114 -14.06 11.10 12.97
N LYS A 115 -13.39 10.13 12.38
CA LYS A 115 -11.97 10.16 12.02
C LYS A 115 -11.79 10.30 10.51
N TYR A 116 -10.72 10.99 10.13
CA TYR A 116 -10.33 11.25 8.75
C TYR A 116 -8.96 10.63 8.53
N CYS A 117 -8.92 9.55 7.76
CA CYS A 117 -7.73 8.76 7.57
C CYS A 117 -7.18 8.93 6.16
N GLN A 118 -5.89 9.26 6.09
CA GLN A 118 -5.10 9.13 4.87
C GLN A 118 -4.28 7.84 4.97
N CYS A 119 -4.46 6.94 4.02
CA CYS A 119 -3.85 5.62 4.03
C CYS A 119 -2.57 5.61 3.18
N LYS A 120 -1.58 4.86 3.64
CA LYS A 120 -0.33 4.58 2.92
C LYS A 120 -0.04 3.09 2.98
N ALA A 121 0.60 2.59 1.93
CA ALA A 121 0.82 1.16 1.75
C ALA A 121 1.68 0.57 2.87
N GLY A 122 2.85 1.16 3.14
CA GLY A 122 3.82 0.58 4.06
C GLY A 122 4.71 1.60 4.76
N PRO A 123 5.59 1.16 5.67
CA PRO A 123 6.21 2.03 6.67
C PRO A 123 7.31 2.92 6.11
N GLN A 124 7.75 2.69 4.86
CA GLN A 124 8.79 3.45 4.16
C GLN A 124 8.24 4.15 2.91
N THR A 125 6.92 4.22 2.75
CA THR A 125 6.29 4.66 1.49
C THR A 125 6.08 6.18 1.37
N ILE A 126 6.62 6.98 2.29
CA ILE A 126 6.60 8.45 2.21
C ILE A 126 8.00 9.04 2.27
N ASN A 127 8.24 10.03 1.43
CA ASN A 127 9.42 10.90 1.49
C ASN A 127 9.10 12.24 2.22
N LYS A 128 10.00 13.22 2.15
CA LYS A 128 9.80 14.52 2.80
C LYS A 128 8.67 15.34 2.16
N ASP A 129 8.57 15.33 0.83
CA ASP A 129 7.55 16.08 0.09
C ASP A 129 6.14 15.50 0.34
N ASP A 130 6.05 14.18 0.51
CA ASP A 130 4.82 13.50 0.92
C ASP A 130 4.35 13.97 2.31
N VAL A 131 5.27 14.18 3.26
CA VAL A 131 4.93 14.69 4.60
C VAL A 131 4.32 16.08 4.49
N ASP A 132 4.93 16.98 3.72
CA ASP A 132 4.41 18.34 3.52
C ASP A 132 3.02 18.32 2.85
N THR A 133 2.82 17.40 1.90
CA THR A 133 1.54 17.21 1.22
C THR A 133 0.44 16.75 2.18
N ILE A 134 0.72 15.72 3.00
CA ILE A 134 -0.22 15.20 4.02
C ILE A 134 -0.59 16.31 5.02
N LEU A 135 0.40 17.04 5.53
CA LEU A 135 0.17 18.15 6.46
C LEU A 135 -0.66 19.26 5.80
N GLY A 136 -0.45 19.52 4.51
CA GLY A 136 -1.26 20.44 3.72
C GLY A 136 -2.72 20.01 3.60
N HIS A 137 -2.98 18.72 3.36
CA HIS A 137 -4.33 18.16 3.30
C HIS A 137 -5.05 18.32 4.65
N PHE A 138 -4.40 17.97 5.75
CA PHE A 138 -4.95 18.13 7.11
C PHE A 138 -5.21 19.59 7.48
N LYS A 139 -4.30 20.52 7.14
CA LYS A 139 -4.54 21.96 7.34
C LYS A 139 -5.78 22.44 6.59
N ARG A 140 -6.00 21.97 5.36
CA ARG A 140 -7.18 22.30 4.55
C ARG A 140 -8.46 21.75 5.17
N LEU A 141 -8.41 20.51 5.67
CA LEU A 141 -9.52 19.86 6.39
C LEU A 141 -9.91 20.67 7.64
N ILE A 142 -8.93 21.08 8.45
CA ILE A 142 -9.15 21.91 9.64
C ILE A 142 -9.82 23.24 9.25
N GLY A 143 -9.34 23.88 8.19
CA GLY A 143 -9.93 25.14 7.69
C GLY A 143 -11.40 24.97 7.29
N LYS A 144 -11.71 23.89 6.55
CA LYS A 144 -13.09 23.58 6.14
C LYS A 144 -13.98 23.25 7.34
N ALA A 145 -13.50 22.43 8.28
CA ALA A 145 -14.24 22.07 9.49
C ALA A 145 -14.60 23.31 10.33
N ARG A 146 -13.71 24.30 10.42
CA ARG A 146 -13.99 25.58 11.08
C ARG A 146 -15.10 26.37 10.40
N LEU A 147 -15.11 26.43 9.07
CA LEU A 147 -16.14 27.11 8.30
C LEU A 147 -17.52 26.44 8.51
N ASP A 148 -17.53 25.12 8.47
CA ASP A 148 -18.75 24.29 8.57
C ASP A 148 -19.18 24.04 10.03
N ARG A 149 -18.47 24.64 11.02
CA ARG A 149 -18.67 24.46 12.47
C ARG A 149 -18.68 23.00 12.93
N ILE A 150 -17.90 22.16 12.26
CA ILE A 150 -17.72 20.76 12.61
C ILE A 150 -16.69 20.68 13.75
N PRO A 151 -17.02 20.06 14.90
CA PRO A 151 -16.05 19.85 15.97
C PRO A 151 -15.02 18.81 15.51
N LEU A 152 -13.81 19.28 15.18
CA LEU A 152 -12.69 18.46 14.72
C LEU A 152 -11.47 18.70 15.62
N GLN A 153 -10.93 17.62 16.19
CA GLN A 153 -9.68 17.66 16.95
C GLN A 153 -8.51 17.19 16.10
N LEU A 154 -7.28 17.51 16.53
CA LEU A 154 -6.08 17.12 15.78
C LEU A 154 -5.89 15.61 15.71
N ASP A 155 -6.28 14.88 16.75
CA ASP A 155 -6.22 13.43 16.84
C ASP A 155 -7.37 12.71 16.11
N ASP A 156 -8.28 13.47 15.49
CA ASP A 156 -9.27 12.94 14.56
C ASP A 156 -8.69 12.72 13.15
N MET A 157 -7.52 13.30 12.85
CA MET A 157 -6.78 13.07 11.61
C MET A 157 -5.73 11.98 11.82
N ILE A 158 -5.85 10.94 10.99
CA ILE A 158 -5.07 9.71 11.12
C ILE A 158 -4.28 9.48 9.84
N VAL A 159 -3.03 9.06 9.98
CA VAL A 159 -2.29 8.44 8.88
C VAL A 159 -2.23 6.93 9.12
N GLY A 160 -2.92 6.17 8.28
CA GLY A 160 -2.98 4.72 8.34
C GLY A 160 -1.86 4.07 7.54
N VAL A 161 -1.12 3.14 8.13
CA VAL A 161 -0.10 2.32 7.45
C VAL A 161 -0.59 0.88 7.37
N LEU A 162 -0.86 0.39 6.16
CA LEU A 162 -1.56 -0.89 5.99
C LEU A 162 -0.77 -2.14 6.38
N TYR A 163 0.55 -2.12 6.25
CA TYR A 163 1.41 -3.23 6.66
C TYR A 163 2.74 -2.74 7.21
N GLY A 164 3.37 -3.56 8.06
CA GLY A 164 4.70 -3.31 8.63
C GLY A 164 4.65 -2.48 9.91
N GLU A 165 5.39 -2.93 10.93
CA GLU A 165 5.34 -2.36 12.28
C GLU A 165 6.38 -1.24 12.51
N ARG A 166 7.47 -1.23 11.73
CA ARG A 166 8.60 -0.30 11.92
C ARG A 166 8.49 0.91 11.00
N ILE A 167 7.78 1.93 11.46
CA ILE A 167 7.53 3.17 10.73
C ILE A 167 8.81 4.01 10.58
N SER A 168 9.00 4.61 9.39
CA SER A 168 10.17 5.44 9.07
C SER A 168 10.21 6.74 9.88
N ALA A 169 11.37 7.42 9.87
CA ALA A 169 11.53 8.73 10.51
C ALA A 169 10.56 9.79 9.95
N ASN A 170 10.18 9.70 8.67
CA ASN A 170 9.25 10.65 8.05
C ASN A 170 7.85 10.58 8.67
N TYR A 171 7.39 9.38 9.01
CA TYR A 171 6.13 9.21 9.74
C TYR A 171 6.22 9.81 11.14
N LYS A 172 7.35 9.66 11.84
CA LYS A 172 7.53 10.27 13.17
C LYS A 172 7.37 11.79 13.14
N THR A 173 7.77 12.46 12.07
CA THR A 173 7.56 13.90 11.88
C THR A 173 6.06 14.27 11.86
N ILE A 174 5.21 13.42 11.29
CA ILE A 174 3.75 13.62 11.28
C ILE A 174 3.17 13.44 12.70
N SER A 175 3.67 12.45 13.45
CA SER A 175 3.25 12.25 14.85
C SER A 175 3.66 13.42 15.75
N LEU A 176 4.85 13.98 15.54
CA LEU A 176 5.33 15.18 16.24
C LEU A 176 4.46 16.43 15.94
N ALA A 177 3.77 16.45 14.80
CA ALA A 177 2.79 17.49 14.47
C ALA A 177 1.41 17.25 15.13
N SER A 178 1.31 16.35 16.10
CA SER A 178 0.11 15.99 16.88
C SER A 178 -0.96 15.19 16.13
N PHE A 179 -0.60 14.52 15.03
CA PHE A 179 -1.48 13.61 14.30
C PHE A 179 -1.26 12.15 14.73
N LYS A 180 -2.32 11.35 14.70
CA LYS A 180 -2.24 9.94 15.10
C LYS A 180 -1.79 9.06 13.93
N ILE A 181 -0.90 8.11 14.20
CA ILE A 181 -0.43 7.12 13.21
C ILE A 181 -0.93 5.76 13.66
N CYS A 182 -1.54 5.01 12.75
CA CYS A 182 -2.15 3.73 13.07
C CYS A 182 -1.85 2.68 12.01
#